data_AF-A0A838IH47-F1
#
_entry.id   AF-A0A838IH47-F1
#
_cell.length_a   1.000
_cell.length_b   1.000
_cell.length_c   1.000
_cell.angle_alpha   90.00
_cell.angle_beta   90.00
_cell.angle_gamma   90.00
#
_symmetry.space_group_name_H-M   'P 1'
#
loop_
_entity.id
_entity.type
_entity.pdbx_description
1 polymer ?
#
loop_
_entity_poly.entity_id
_entity_poly.type
_entity_poly.pdbx_seq_one_letter_code
_entity_poly.pdbx_strand_id
1 'polypeptide(L)'
;MKYVILAIAVCLFGAIMWSNCTDAPVKSEQPPVNLKLEASLGLENDTGIFEPPGPCTQGVCLFQCPQGGCSFECEPGFTCRLACNAGGCTTACEDAKCTVACSKGNCDTTCAGGVCDIHCSGGGCTNTCTGGAACKMSAKAGTGAEQNCDDSTCSCTGCD
;
A
#
# COMPACT_ATOMS: atom_id res chain seq x y z
N MET A 1 9.74 -30.80 34.29
CA MET A 1 10.72 -30.55 35.38
C MET A 1 12.09 -31.03 34.92
N LYS A 2 12.99 -30.13 34.48
CA LYS A 2 14.45 -30.30 34.46
C LYS A 2 15.15 -29.11 33.77
N TYR A 3 15.94 -28.40 34.56
CA TYR A 3 17.12 -27.56 34.26
C TYR A 3 16.98 -26.26 33.45
N VAL A 4 16.99 -25.15 34.21
CA VAL A 4 17.52 -23.84 33.81
C VAL A 4 19.04 -23.96 33.69
N ILE A 5 19.60 -23.73 32.50
CA ILE A 5 21.05 -23.57 32.29
C ILE A 5 21.30 -22.19 31.65
N LEU A 6 21.82 -21.33 32.51
CA LEU A 6 22.70 -20.19 32.30
C LEU A 6 23.37 -20.10 30.91
N ALA A 7 23.16 -18.97 30.21
CA ALA A 7 24.06 -18.52 29.14
C ALA A 7 24.18 -16.99 29.20
N ILE A 8 24.99 -16.52 30.16
CA ILE A 8 25.68 -15.23 30.07
C ILE A 8 27.09 -15.58 29.63
N ALA A 9 27.47 -15.24 28.39
CA ALA A 9 28.87 -15.23 28.00
C ALA A 9 29.11 -14.38 26.74
N VAL A 10 29.72 -13.22 26.99
CA VAL A 10 30.83 -12.65 26.21
C VAL A 10 30.52 -12.07 24.82
N CYS A 11 30.15 -10.79 24.80
CA CYS A 11 30.48 -9.89 23.70
C CYS A 11 31.25 -8.68 24.22
N LEU A 12 32.48 -8.89 24.70
CA LEU A 12 33.43 -7.80 24.93
C LEU A 12 34.85 -8.25 24.60
N PHE A 13 35.54 -7.36 23.88
CA PHE A 13 36.95 -7.31 23.49
C PHE A 13 37.37 -8.06 22.22
N GLY A 14 37.92 -7.28 21.27
CA GLY A 14 38.89 -7.77 20.29
C GLY A 14 38.62 -7.28 18.88
N ALA A 15 39.35 -6.24 18.46
CA ALA A 15 39.42 -5.81 17.07
C ALA A 15 40.20 -6.81 16.19
N ILE A 16 40.02 -6.64 14.87
CA ILE A 16 40.89 -7.03 13.73
C ILE A 16 40.60 -8.37 13.02
N MET A 17 39.88 -8.23 11.90
CA MET A 17 39.96 -8.88 10.57
C MET A 17 39.62 -10.38 10.34
N TRP A 18 38.65 -10.54 9.42
CA TRP A 18 38.41 -11.59 8.42
C TRP A 18 37.53 -12.83 8.75
N SER A 19 36.40 -12.86 8.01
CA SER A 19 35.70 -14.04 7.46
C SER A 19 34.49 -14.59 8.20
N ASN A 20 33.32 -14.34 7.60
CA ASN A 20 32.18 -15.26 7.43
C ASN A 20 31.61 -15.95 8.68
N CYS A 21 30.52 -15.37 9.20
CA CYS A 21 29.39 -16.14 9.72
C CYS A 21 28.18 -15.72 8.86
N THR A 22 28.02 -16.30 7.66
CA THR A 22 27.06 -17.40 7.40
C THR A 22 25.70 -17.18 8.07
N ASP A 23 24.92 -16.27 7.49
CA ASP A 23 23.46 -16.25 7.61
C ASP A 23 22.88 -17.50 6.92
N ALA A 24 22.32 -18.38 7.72
CA ALA A 24 21.43 -19.45 7.30
C ALA A 24 20.43 -19.72 8.45
N PRO A 25 19.30 -20.37 8.16
CA PRO A 25 17.98 -19.78 7.99
C PRO A 25 17.16 -19.78 9.31
N VAL A 26 16.41 -18.72 9.57
CA VAL A 26 15.36 -18.75 10.62
C VAL A 26 14.16 -19.50 10.06
N LYS A 27 14.16 -20.82 10.33
CA LYS A 27 12.98 -21.67 10.19
C LYS A 27 12.02 -21.33 11.34
N SER A 28 10.99 -20.54 11.05
CA SER A 28 9.89 -20.26 11.98
C SER A 28 8.99 -21.50 12.08
N GLU A 29 9.11 -22.23 13.19
CA GLU A 29 8.12 -23.22 13.61
C GLU A 29 7.20 -22.53 14.64
N GLN A 30 5.99 -22.14 14.23
CA GLN A 30 4.94 -21.74 15.17
C GLN A 30 3.79 -22.77 15.19
N PRO A 31 3.28 -23.15 16.39
CA PRO A 31 2.31 -24.23 16.62
C PRO A 31 0.87 -23.85 16.24
N PRO A 32 -0.05 -24.84 16.11
CA PRO A 32 -1.40 -24.61 15.59
C PRO A 32 -2.31 -23.94 16.63
N VAL A 33 -2.68 -22.68 16.38
CA VAL A 33 -3.82 -22.04 17.05
C VAL A 33 -5.11 -22.45 16.34
N ASN A 34 -5.81 -23.42 16.93
CA ASN A 34 -7.21 -23.68 16.63
C ASN A 34 -8.05 -22.51 17.17
N LEU A 35 -8.43 -21.57 16.30
CA LEU A 35 -9.53 -20.63 16.57
C LEU A 35 -10.55 -20.74 15.44
N LYS A 36 -11.62 -21.47 15.72
CA LYS A 36 -12.81 -21.54 14.89
C LYS A 36 -13.71 -20.36 15.23
N LEU A 37 -13.65 -19.29 14.45
CA LEU A 37 -14.77 -18.36 14.28
C LEU A 37 -14.69 -17.69 12.91
N GLU A 38 -15.76 -17.89 12.15
CA GLU A 38 -15.94 -17.59 10.73
C GLU A 38 -15.88 -16.08 10.46
N ALA A 39 -14.83 -15.64 9.76
CA ALA A 39 -14.82 -14.38 9.00
C ALA A 39 -13.89 -14.57 7.81
N SER A 40 -14.48 -15.03 6.71
CA SER A 40 -14.03 -14.95 5.31
C SER A 40 -12.56 -14.54 5.06
N LEU A 41 -11.68 -15.52 5.05
CA LEU A 41 -10.48 -15.66 4.20
C LEU A 41 -9.78 -14.36 3.77
N GLY A 42 -8.88 -13.86 4.61
CA GLY A 42 -7.71 -13.12 4.15
C GLY A 42 -6.55 -14.11 3.97
N LEU A 43 -6.19 -14.40 2.71
CA LEU A 43 -4.99 -15.17 2.38
C LEU A 43 -3.76 -14.27 2.59
N GLU A 44 -3.02 -14.52 3.66
CA GLU A 44 -1.69 -13.98 3.86
C GLU A 44 -0.73 -14.79 2.96
N ASN A 45 -0.30 -14.26 1.81
CA ASN A 45 0.72 -14.90 0.97
C ASN A 45 2.08 -14.20 1.14
N ASP A 46 3.06 -14.97 1.56
CA ASP A 46 4.44 -14.61 1.98
C ASP A 46 5.35 -14.35 0.76
N THR A 47 4.90 -13.57 -0.24
CA THR A 47 5.65 -13.36 -1.49
C THR A 47 6.02 -11.91 -1.79
N GLY A 48 5.66 -10.93 -0.96
CA GLY A 48 6.08 -9.54 -1.17
C GLY A 48 5.58 -8.90 -2.48
N ILE A 49 4.70 -9.59 -3.21
CA ILE A 49 3.85 -9.05 -4.25
C ILE A 49 2.46 -9.08 -3.62
N PHE A 50 1.97 -7.91 -3.19
CA PHE A 50 0.67 -7.78 -2.56
C PHE A 50 -0.39 -8.06 -3.64
N GLU A 51 -0.79 -9.33 -3.79
CA GLU A 51 -1.92 -9.73 -4.64
C GLU A 51 -3.17 -8.96 -4.17
N PRO A 52 -3.92 -8.29 -5.06
CA PRO A 52 -5.32 -8.07 -4.79
C PRO A 52 -6.14 -8.78 -5.86
N PRO A 53 -7.18 -9.50 -5.42
CA PRO A 53 -8.46 -8.84 -5.58
C PRO A 53 -9.13 -8.77 -4.22
N GLY A 54 -9.24 -7.56 -3.68
CA GLY A 54 -10.37 -7.32 -2.79
C GLY A 54 -11.65 -7.71 -3.52
N PRO A 55 -12.64 -8.33 -2.87
CA PRO A 55 -13.77 -8.93 -3.56
C PRO A 55 -14.51 -7.87 -4.36
N CYS A 56 -14.41 -7.94 -5.69
CA CYS A 56 -15.20 -7.11 -6.58
C CYS A 56 -16.63 -7.65 -6.56
N THR A 57 -17.54 -6.92 -5.92
CA THR A 57 -18.95 -7.31 -5.84
C THR A 57 -19.77 -6.34 -6.68
N GLN A 58 -20.45 -6.84 -7.70
CA GLN A 58 -21.31 -6.04 -8.59
C GLN A 58 -20.59 -4.82 -9.23
N GLY A 59 -19.35 -4.99 -9.67
CA GLY A 59 -18.59 -3.91 -10.31
C GLY A 59 -17.90 -2.94 -9.34
N VAL A 60 -17.91 -3.22 -8.03
CA VAL A 60 -17.22 -2.41 -7.01
C VAL A 60 -16.12 -3.24 -6.34
N CYS A 61 -14.87 -2.79 -6.43
CA CYS A 61 -13.70 -3.43 -5.83
C CYS A 61 -13.20 -2.61 -4.63
N LEU A 62 -12.90 -3.27 -3.52
CA LEU A 62 -12.38 -2.63 -2.30
C LEU A 62 -10.98 -3.14 -1.98
N PHE A 63 -9.98 -2.27 -2.04
CA PHE A 63 -8.59 -2.58 -1.77
C PHE A 63 -8.13 -1.90 -0.48
N GLN A 64 -7.44 -2.65 0.39
CA GLN A 64 -6.86 -2.12 1.62
C GLN A 64 -5.37 -2.42 1.65
N CYS A 65 -4.58 -1.36 1.81
CA CYS A 65 -3.13 -1.41 2.01
C CYS A 65 -2.79 -0.72 3.34
N PRO A 66 -2.96 -1.43 4.47
CA PRO A 66 -2.68 -0.85 5.78
C PRO A 66 -1.18 -0.57 5.99
N GLN A 67 -0.31 -1.38 5.40
CA GLN A 67 1.16 -1.29 5.52
C GLN A 67 1.81 -0.32 4.53
N GLY A 68 1.07 0.14 3.51
CA GLY A 68 1.62 1.01 2.46
C GLY A 68 2.44 0.24 1.43
N GLY A 69 2.98 0.94 0.44
CA GLY A 69 3.87 0.33 -0.55
C GLY A 69 3.19 -0.59 -1.58
N CYS A 70 1.86 -0.56 -1.68
CA CYS A 70 1.12 -1.46 -2.56
C CYS A 70 0.91 -0.84 -3.95
N SER A 71 0.86 -1.70 -4.96
CA SER A 71 0.52 -1.33 -6.34
C SER A 71 -0.84 -1.92 -6.72
N PHE A 72 -1.75 -1.09 -7.22
CA PHE A 72 -3.10 -1.48 -7.61
C PHE A 72 -3.41 -1.05 -9.03
N GLU A 73 -4.11 -1.92 -9.76
CA GLU A 73 -4.65 -1.63 -11.07
C GLU A 73 -6.16 -1.88 -11.05
N CYS A 74 -6.94 -0.89 -11.45
CA CYS A 74 -8.39 -0.98 -11.53
C CYS A 74 -8.80 -1.39 -12.94
N GLU A 75 -9.60 -2.45 -13.05
CA GLU A 75 -10.13 -2.90 -14.34
C GLU A 75 -11.10 -1.85 -14.94
N PRO A 76 -11.05 -1.59 -16.26
CA PRO A 76 -11.92 -0.62 -16.91
C PRO A 76 -13.41 -0.94 -16.71
N GLY A 77 -14.20 0.11 -16.48
CA GLY A 77 -15.65 -0.01 -16.20
C GLY A 77 -16.01 -0.37 -14.75
N PHE A 78 -15.03 -0.66 -13.89
CA PHE A 78 -15.26 -0.93 -12.47
C PHE A 78 -15.15 0.34 -11.61
N THR A 79 -15.66 0.23 -10.38
CA THR A 79 -15.47 1.23 -9.32
C THR A 79 -14.51 0.69 -8.28
N CYS A 80 -13.29 1.21 -8.23
CA CYS A 80 -12.27 0.80 -7.27
C CYS A 80 -12.18 1.79 -6.11
N ARG A 81 -12.17 1.26 -4.88
CA ARG A 81 -11.96 2.01 -3.66
C ARG A 81 -10.70 1.50 -2.98
N LEU A 82 -9.68 2.35 -2.90
CA LEU A 82 -8.41 2.03 -2.29
C LEU A 82 -8.21 2.81 -1.00
N ALA A 83 -7.85 2.11 0.07
CA ALA A 83 -7.36 2.69 1.32
C ALA A 83 -5.86 2.41 1.48
N CYS A 84 -5.03 3.43 1.30
CA CYS A 84 -3.59 3.41 1.54
C CYS A 84 -3.27 4.16 2.83
N ASN A 85 -3.27 3.44 3.95
CA ASN A 85 -3.18 4.10 5.26
C ASN A 85 -1.74 4.51 5.60
N ALA A 86 -0.73 3.68 5.28
CA ALA A 86 0.67 4.01 5.59
C ALA A 86 1.40 4.79 4.49
N GLY A 87 0.77 5.02 3.34
CA GLY A 87 1.35 5.79 2.23
C GLY A 87 2.16 4.93 1.26
N GLY A 88 2.80 5.56 0.28
CA GLY A 88 3.66 4.85 -0.68
C GLY A 88 2.92 3.97 -1.67
N CYS A 89 1.61 4.18 -1.90
CA CYS A 89 0.85 3.34 -2.82
C CYS A 89 0.86 3.89 -4.24
N THR A 90 0.95 2.99 -5.21
CA THR A 90 0.82 3.31 -6.63
C THR A 90 -0.50 2.77 -7.16
N THR A 91 -1.30 3.59 -7.83
CA THR A 91 -2.62 3.20 -8.34
C THR A 91 -2.77 3.58 -9.80
N ALA A 92 -3.16 2.63 -10.64
CA ALA A 92 -3.50 2.86 -12.04
C ALA A 92 -5.01 2.65 -12.25
N CYS A 93 -5.65 3.64 -12.87
CA CYS A 93 -7.08 3.66 -13.15
C CYS A 93 -7.31 4.05 -14.60
N GLU A 94 -7.58 3.04 -15.44
CA GLU A 94 -7.85 3.22 -16.85
C GLU A 94 -9.34 2.98 -17.11
N ASP A 95 -10.03 3.98 -17.66
CA ASP A 95 -11.47 3.96 -17.97
C ASP A 95 -12.37 3.46 -16.82
N ALA A 96 -11.95 3.74 -15.59
CA ALA A 96 -12.58 3.27 -14.35
C ALA A 96 -12.91 4.41 -13.39
N LYS A 97 -13.73 4.12 -12.37
CA LYS A 97 -14.02 5.06 -11.28
C LYS A 97 -13.19 4.71 -10.06
N CYS A 98 -12.20 5.53 -9.75
CA CYS A 98 -11.31 5.29 -8.63
C CYS A 98 -11.52 6.26 -7.48
N THR A 99 -11.56 5.74 -6.26
CA THR A 99 -11.52 6.52 -5.03
C THR A 99 -10.31 6.09 -4.22
N VAL A 100 -9.33 6.97 -4.05
CA VAL A 100 -8.06 6.66 -3.37
C VAL A 100 -7.96 7.48 -2.09
N ALA A 101 -7.89 6.81 -0.95
CA ALA A 101 -7.61 7.43 0.34
C ALA A 101 -6.14 7.21 0.72
N CYS A 102 -5.35 8.27 0.68
CA CYS A 102 -3.94 8.28 1.05
C CYS A 102 -3.73 9.10 2.34
N SER A 103 -3.73 8.41 3.49
CA SER A 103 -3.73 9.09 4.79
C SER A 103 -2.35 9.60 5.22
N LYS A 104 -1.28 8.87 4.89
CA LYS A 104 0.10 9.20 5.29
C LYS A 104 0.95 9.81 4.18
N GLY A 105 0.40 9.92 2.97
CA GLY A 105 1.04 10.61 1.86
C GLY A 105 1.90 9.72 0.96
N ASN A 106 2.64 10.33 0.03
CA ASN A 106 3.49 9.63 -0.94
C ASN A 106 2.72 8.62 -1.81
N CYS A 107 1.50 8.95 -2.22
CA CYS A 107 0.75 8.10 -3.12
C CYS A 107 0.83 8.62 -4.54
N ASP A 108 1.10 7.73 -5.48
CA ASP A 108 1.14 8.01 -6.91
C ASP A 108 -0.11 7.43 -7.55
N THR A 109 -0.90 8.27 -8.20
CA THR A 109 -2.14 7.84 -8.87
C THR A 109 -2.09 8.26 -10.33
N THR A 110 -2.38 7.33 -11.23
CA THR A 110 -2.53 7.58 -12.65
C THR A 110 -3.97 7.31 -13.06
N CYS A 111 -4.61 8.30 -13.66
CA CYS A 111 -5.99 8.25 -14.11
C CYS A 111 -6.05 8.53 -15.62
N ALA A 112 -6.48 7.54 -16.40
CA ALA A 112 -6.65 7.66 -17.85
C ALA A 112 -8.11 7.42 -18.23
N GLY A 113 -8.78 8.36 -18.90
CA GLY A 113 -10.15 8.20 -19.44
C GLY A 113 -11.31 8.08 -18.44
N GLY A 114 -11.01 7.83 -17.15
CA GLY A 114 -11.99 7.57 -16.10
C GLY A 114 -12.33 8.75 -15.18
N VAL A 115 -12.84 8.43 -13.99
CA VAL A 115 -13.09 9.40 -12.91
C VAL A 115 -12.25 9.03 -11.70
N CYS A 116 -11.42 9.94 -11.22
CA CYS A 116 -10.59 9.70 -10.04
C CYS A 116 -10.88 10.73 -8.94
N ASP A 117 -11.21 10.26 -7.74
CA ASP A 117 -11.36 11.06 -6.53
C ASP A 117 -10.26 10.66 -5.53
N ILE A 118 -9.24 11.50 -5.38
CA ILE A 118 -8.07 11.26 -4.56
C ILE A 118 -8.15 12.11 -3.29
N HIS A 119 -8.05 11.47 -2.14
CA HIS A 119 -7.94 12.12 -0.85
C HIS A 119 -6.53 11.95 -0.28
N CYS A 120 -5.71 13.00 -0.39
CA CYS A 120 -4.32 13.03 0.07
C CYS A 120 -4.18 13.83 1.37
N SER A 121 -4.41 13.20 2.52
CA SER A 121 -4.31 13.91 3.81
C SER A 121 -2.86 14.11 4.27
N GLY A 122 -1.97 13.19 3.88
CA GLY A 122 -0.60 13.12 4.40
C GLY A 122 0.46 13.90 3.62
N GLY A 123 0.12 14.41 2.42
CA GLY A 123 1.05 15.14 1.56
C GLY A 123 1.85 14.29 0.59
N GLY A 124 2.64 14.92 -0.27
CA GLY A 124 3.52 14.23 -1.22
C GLY A 124 2.79 13.30 -2.21
N CYS A 125 1.50 13.51 -2.45
CA CYS A 125 0.80 12.69 -3.44
C CYS A 125 0.98 13.30 -4.83
N THR A 126 1.27 12.43 -5.79
CA THR A 126 1.33 12.78 -7.20
C THR A 126 0.11 12.18 -7.88
N ASN A 127 -0.68 12.98 -8.58
CA ASN A 127 -1.77 12.47 -9.41
C ASN A 127 -1.60 12.92 -10.84
N THR A 128 -1.54 11.97 -11.75
CA THR A 128 -1.42 12.20 -13.18
C THR A 128 -2.73 11.85 -13.85
N CYS A 129 -3.32 12.82 -14.55
CA CYS A 129 -4.59 12.69 -15.24
C CYS A 129 -4.41 12.91 -16.73
N THR A 130 -4.80 11.91 -17.51
CA THR A 130 -4.64 11.88 -18.95
C THR A 130 -5.88 11.33 -19.65
N GLY A 131 -5.93 11.48 -20.99
CA GLY A 131 -6.95 10.83 -21.81
C GLY A 131 -8.38 11.33 -21.54
N GLY A 132 -8.56 12.60 -21.15
CA GLY A 132 -9.88 13.16 -20.85
C GLY A 132 -10.44 12.76 -19.48
N ALA A 133 -9.60 12.25 -18.57
CA ALA A 133 -10.05 11.86 -17.24
C ALA A 133 -10.64 13.04 -16.44
N ALA A 134 -11.63 12.75 -15.60
CA ALA A 134 -12.17 13.69 -14.63
C ALA A 134 -11.53 13.42 -13.26
N CYS A 135 -10.55 14.23 -12.90
CA CYS A 135 -9.77 14.04 -11.69
C CYS A 135 -10.06 15.10 -10.64
N LYS A 136 -10.36 14.65 -9.44
CA LYS A 136 -10.52 15.49 -8.27
C LYS A 136 -9.52 15.06 -7.21
N MET A 137 -8.73 16.01 -6.73
CA MET A 137 -7.86 15.80 -5.59
C MET A 137 -8.26 16.72 -4.43
N SER A 138 -8.30 16.15 -3.23
CA SER A 138 -8.41 16.90 -1.99
C SER A 138 -7.19 16.60 -1.13
N ALA A 139 -6.42 17.63 -0.84
CA ALA A 139 -5.22 17.53 -0.03
C ALA A 139 -5.22 18.54 1.13
N LYS A 140 -4.39 18.27 2.13
CA LYS A 140 -4.12 19.25 3.18
C LYS A 140 -3.15 20.31 2.63
N ALA A 141 -3.54 21.58 2.68
CA ALA A 141 -2.70 22.69 2.21
C ALA A 141 -1.30 22.68 2.86
N GLY A 142 -0.27 23.00 2.06
CA GLY A 142 1.13 23.04 2.48
C GLY A 142 1.76 21.67 2.73
N THR A 143 1.20 20.59 2.16
CA THR A 143 1.75 19.23 2.28
C THR A 143 2.36 18.68 0.98
N GLY A 144 2.41 19.48 -0.09
CA GLY A 144 3.06 19.12 -1.35
C GLY A 144 2.29 18.06 -2.13
N ALA A 145 0.97 18.24 -2.27
CA ALA A 145 0.19 17.41 -3.17
C ALA A 145 0.18 18.05 -4.56
N GLU A 146 0.55 17.28 -5.57
CA GLU A 146 0.69 17.73 -6.95
C GLU A 146 -0.30 16.99 -7.85
N GLN A 147 -0.98 17.74 -8.72
CA GLN A 147 -1.90 17.19 -9.70
C GLN A 147 -1.50 17.67 -11.10
N ASN A 148 -1.11 16.72 -11.95
CA ASN A 148 -0.80 16.95 -13.35
C ASN A 148 -1.98 16.53 -14.24
N CYS A 149 -2.31 17.38 -15.21
CA CYS A 149 -3.54 17.29 -15.99
C CYS A 149 -3.23 17.53 -17.46
N ASP A 150 -2.91 16.46 -18.17
CA ASP A 150 -2.68 16.49 -19.61
C ASP A 150 -4.00 16.19 -20.32
N ASP A 151 -4.58 17.21 -20.95
CA ASP A 151 -5.86 17.12 -21.69
C ASP A 151 -7.01 16.52 -20.86
N SER A 152 -7.07 16.83 -19.56
CA SER A 152 -7.99 16.24 -18.59
C SER A 152 -8.66 17.30 -17.71
N THR A 153 -9.85 17.00 -17.18
CA THR A 153 -10.56 17.93 -16.29
C THR A 153 -10.10 17.70 -14.86
N CYS A 154 -9.39 18.67 -14.29
CA CYS A 154 -8.87 18.57 -12.94
C CYS A 154 -9.46 19.57 -11.97
N SER A 155 -9.61 19.15 -10.72
CA SER A 155 -9.99 20.01 -9.61
C SER A 155 -9.20 19.60 -8.38
N CYS A 156 -8.21 20.41 -7.98
CA CYS A 156 -7.53 20.22 -6.71
C CYS A 156 -7.95 21.24 -5.65
N THR A 157 -8.21 20.76 -4.44
CA THR A 157 -8.33 21.59 -3.24
C THR A 157 -7.15 21.30 -2.31
N GLY A 158 -6.34 22.31 -1.99
CA GLY A 158 -5.21 22.18 -1.06
C GLY A 158 -3.95 21.54 -1.65
N CYS A 159 -3.85 21.44 -2.98
CA CYS A 159 -2.57 21.28 -3.67
C CYS A 159 -1.74 22.57 -3.54
N ASP A 160 -0.42 22.44 -3.65
CA ASP A 160 0.55 23.54 -3.57
C ASP A 160 1.29 23.67 -4.90
#